data_AF-A0A820HAP7-F1
#
_entry.id   AF-A0A820HAP7-F1
#
_cell.length_a   1.000
_cell.length_b   1.000
_cell.length_c   1.000
_cell.angle_alpha   90.00
_cell.angle_beta   90.00
_cell.angle_gamma   90.00
#
_symmetry.space_group_name_H-M   'P 1'
#
loop_
_entity.id
_entity.type
_entity.pdbx_description
1 polymer ?
#
loop_
_entity_poly.entity_id
_entity_poly.type
_entity_poly.pdbx_seq_one_letter_code
_entity_poly.pdbx_strand_id
1 'polypeptide(L)'
;SKFLLPFDHHYSKKQNDEQQSLVTVVLYGDFGNQNEFKPFHSKLVSLALNGKIDYVLRHNSKPLNGNRKKVRLAGYGVELQIKSTEYKATDDSKIRDDQMNATSGDDKQEEQVHGFIFSKLKDLHPDKQSELNDYRTYLLDGSDPMSPLKAWQMQDLSLQCAYRAISENTPEEAFNTLVELSQNFPSRARLLSKVKVDSSFRDAHRANQEEFRSHMEIEAGNSALFINSIPQSLDTIDLYVLLNVLLNEGQMMERLHMIGLNKTHTRQLLTNELNIQSINYILDFRHPS
;
A
#
# COMPACT_ATOMS: atom_id res chain seq x y z
N SER A 1 -45.24 4.75 10.91
CA SER A 1 -43.91 5.07 10.33
C SER A 1 -43.58 4.00 9.30
N LYS A 2 -43.16 4.38 8.09
CA LYS A 2 -42.71 3.41 7.07
C LYS A 2 -41.38 2.82 7.55
N PHE A 3 -41.31 1.52 7.86
CA PHE A 3 -40.07 0.83 8.25
C PHE A 3 -39.23 0.52 6.99
N LEU A 4 -38.65 1.57 6.41
CA LEU A 4 -37.67 1.45 5.34
C LEU A 4 -36.28 1.28 5.95
N LEU A 5 -35.52 0.34 5.40
CA LEU A 5 -34.18 -0.01 5.86
C LEU A 5 -33.12 0.50 4.86
N PRO A 6 -31.88 0.76 5.29
CA PRO A 6 -30.84 1.31 4.41
C PRO A 6 -30.49 0.44 3.18
N PHE A 7 -30.73 -0.87 3.26
CA PHE A 7 -30.48 -1.83 2.17
C PHE A 7 -31.69 -2.06 1.25
N ASP A 8 -32.81 -1.38 1.52
CA ASP A 8 -34.03 -1.54 0.73
C ASP A 8 -33.84 -0.95 -0.67
N HIS A 9 -34.17 -1.75 -1.69
CA HIS A 9 -34.16 -1.28 -3.07
C HIS A 9 -35.51 -0.64 -3.39
N HIS A 10 -35.50 0.67 -3.58
CA HIS A 10 -36.70 1.47 -3.76
C HIS A 10 -36.99 1.76 -5.24
N TYR A 11 -38.19 1.42 -5.66
CA TYR A 11 -38.71 1.73 -6.99
C TYR A 11 -39.92 2.65 -6.80
N SER A 12 -39.72 3.93 -7.05
CA SER A 12 -40.80 4.91 -7.04
C SER A 12 -40.56 5.95 -8.12
N LYS A 13 -41.65 6.46 -8.70
CA LYS A 13 -41.59 7.68 -9.48
C LYS A 13 -41.39 8.82 -8.49
N LYS A 14 -40.26 9.53 -8.57
CA LYS A 14 -40.04 10.77 -7.80
C LYS A 14 -41.18 11.75 -8.15
N GLN A 15 -42.24 11.75 -7.37
CA GLN A 15 -43.20 12.85 -7.34
C GLN A 15 -42.66 13.85 -6.32
N ASN A 16 -42.70 15.13 -6.70
CA ASN A 16 -42.37 16.23 -5.81
C ASN A 16 -43.17 16.08 -4.51
N ASP A 17 -42.55 16.47 -3.39
CA ASP A 17 -42.87 16.19 -1.98
C ASP A 17 -44.31 16.47 -1.47
N GLU A 18 -45.24 16.78 -2.36
CA GLU A 18 -46.61 17.09 -2.01
C GLU A 18 -47.58 16.11 -2.66
N GLN A 19 -48.23 15.32 -1.80
CA GLN A 19 -49.53 14.67 -2.02
C GLN A 19 -49.52 13.29 -2.71
N GLN A 20 -49.21 12.26 -1.94
CA GLN A 20 -50.13 11.17 -1.53
C GLN A 20 -49.29 10.06 -0.91
N SER A 21 -49.65 9.62 0.29
CA SER A 21 -49.01 8.47 0.94
C SER A 21 -49.35 7.20 0.17
N LEU A 22 -48.59 6.93 -0.90
CA LEU A 22 -48.71 5.71 -1.69
C LEU A 22 -48.56 4.49 -0.78
N VAL A 23 -49.38 3.47 -1.04
CA VAL A 23 -49.31 2.18 -0.35
C VAL A 23 -47.95 1.56 -0.66
N THR A 24 -47.15 1.33 0.38
CA THR A 24 -45.85 0.67 0.25
C THR A 24 -46.04 -0.84 0.16
N VAL A 25 -45.56 -1.44 -0.93
CA VAL A 25 -45.59 -2.87 -1.17
C VAL A 25 -44.16 -3.41 -1.08
N VAL A 26 -43.90 -4.29 -0.12
CA VAL A 26 -42.59 -4.93 0.06
C VAL A 26 -42.64 -6.34 -0.51
N LEU A 27 -41.88 -6.61 -1.57
CA LEU A 27 -41.72 -7.97 -2.11
C LEU A 27 -40.49 -8.63 -1.48
N TYR A 28 -40.69 -9.77 -0.82
CA TYR A 28 -39.63 -10.68 -0.43
C TYR A 28 -39.43 -11.72 -1.53
N GLY A 29 -38.37 -11.58 -2.31
CA GLY A 29 -38.12 -12.42 -3.49
C GLY A 29 -36.74 -13.07 -3.49
N ASP A 30 -36.66 -14.29 -4.02
CA ASP A 30 -35.40 -14.97 -4.32
C ASP A 30 -35.08 -14.82 -5.81
N PHE A 31 -33.93 -14.23 -6.16
CA PHE A 31 -33.48 -14.14 -7.54
C PHE A 31 -33.16 -15.51 -8.16
N GLY A 32 -32.85 -16.51 -7.33
CA GLY A 32 -32.57 -17.86 -7.80
C GLY A 32 -33.78 -18.51 -8.50
N ASN A 33 -35.00 -18.19 -8.08
CA ASN A 33 -36.22 -18.70 -8.69
C ASN A 33 -36.82 -17.68 -9.68
N GLN A 34 -36.16 -17.53 -10.84
CA GLN A 34 -36.55 -16.54 -11.84
C GLN A 34 -37.99 -16.73 -12.37
N ASN A 35 -38.48 -17.97 -12.41
CA ASN A 35 -39.81 -18.28 -12.95
C ASN A 35 -40.93 -17.67 -12.10
N GLU A 36 -40.77 -17.70 -10.78
CA GLU A 36 -41.72 -17.08 -9.86
C GLU A 36 -41.40 -15.61 -9.64
N PHE A 37 -40.13 -15.24 -9.47
CA PHE A 37 -39.77 -13.87 -9.12
C PHE A 37 -40.04 -12.85 -10.24
N LYS A 38 -39.62 -13.17 -11.47
CA LYS A 38 -39.66 -12.24 -12.62
C LYS A 38 -41.07 -11.70 -12.94
N PRO A 39 -42.15 -12.51 -13.03
CA PRO A 39 -43.48 -11.98 -13.35
C PRO A 39 -44.01 -11.03 -12.28
N PHE A 40 -43.80 -11.34 -10.99
CA PHE A 40 -44.22 -10.46 -9.89
C PHE A 40 -43.40 -9.17 -9.86
N HIS A 41 -42.07 -9.26 -10.02
CA HIS A 41 -41.20 -8.10 -10.05
C HIS A 41 -41.57 -7.15 -11.19
N SER A 42 -41.69 -7.64 -12.43
CA SER A 42 -42.05 -6.81 -13.60
C SER A 42 -43.41 -6.12 -13.41
N LYS A 43 -44.41 -6.83 -12.85
CA LYS A 43 -45.73 -6.26 -12.58
C LYS A 43 -45.67 -5.15 -11.52
N LEU A 44 -44.98 -5.37 -10.39
CA LEU A 44 -44.84 -4.38 -9.33
C LEU A 44 -44.02 -3.16 -9.78
N VAL A 45 -42.95 -3.36 -10.55
CA VAL A 45 -42.18 -2.26 -11.15
C VAL A 45 -43.06 -1.42 -12.07
N SER A 46 -43.88 -2.06 -12.93
CA SER A 46 -44.80 -1.32 -13.80
C SER A 46 -45.85 -0.50 -13.02
N LEU A 47 -46.35 -1.05 -11.91
CA LEU A 47 -47.29 -0.34 -11.03
C LEU A 47 -46.63 0.83 -10.30
N ALA A 48 -45.37 0.67 -9.89
CA ALA A 48 -44.58 1.71 -9.23
C ALA A 48 -44.20 2.85 -10.19
N LEU A 49 -43.77 2.52 -11.42
CA LEU A 49 -43.50 3.50 -12.48
C LEU A 49 -44.75 4.29 -12.88
N ASN A 50 -45.91 3.64 -12.84
CA ASN A 50 -47.21 4.28 -13.03
C ASN A 50 -47.68 5.12 -11.83
N GLY A 51 -46.88 5.20 -10.75
CA GLY A 51 -47.17 6.02 -9.56
C GLY A 51 -48.33 5.48 -8.71
N LYS A 52 -48.69 4.20 -8.85
CA LYS A 52 -49.80 3.58 -8.09
C LYS A 52 -49.38 3.05 -6.74
N ILE A 53 -48.13 2.60 -6.63
CA ILE A 53 -47.57 1.98 -5.43
C ILE A 53 -46.15 2.48 -5.21
N ASP A 54 -45.74 2.41 -3.95
CA ASP A 54 -44.37 2.58 -3.51
C ASP A 54 -43.75 1.18 -3.37
N TYR A 55 -42.88 0.77 -4.30
CA TYR A 55 -42.39 -0.61 -4.36
C TYR A 55 -41.00 -0.75 -3.73
N VAL A 56 -40.87 -1.68 -2.79
CA VAL A 56 -39.61 -2.03 -2.14
C VAL A 56 -39.30 -3.50 -2.39
N LEU A 57 -38.08 -3.79 -2.85
CA LEU A 57 -37.58 -5.14 -3.01
C LEU A 57 -36.63 -5.51 -1.86
N ARG A 58 -36.93 -6.64 -1.20
CA ARG A 58 -36.07 -7.28 -0.21
C ARG A 58 -35.70 -8.68 -0.68
N HIS A 59 -34.42 -9.03 -0.60
CA HIS A 59 -33.96 -10.36 -0.97
C HIS A 59 -34.29 -11.37 0.12
N ASN A 60 -34.83 -12.51 -0.30
CA ASN A 60 -35.09 -13.67 0.56
C ASN A 60 -34.42 -14.90 -0.07
N SER A 61 -33.11 -14.99 0.07
CA SER A 61 -32.36 -16.16 -0.37
C SER A 61 -32.50 -17.28 0.65
N LYS A 62 -33.27 -18.33 0.34
CA LYS A 62 -33.18 -19.59 1.09
C LYS A 62 -31.92 -20.31 0.60
N PRO A 63 -31.08 -20.87 1.48
CA PRO A 63 -29.93 -21.64 1.03
C PRO A 63 -30.44 -22.87 0.26
N LEU A 64 -30.32 -22.85 -1.07
CA LEU A 64 -30.57 -24.04 -1.89
C LEU A 64 -29.62 -25.15 -1.40
N ASN A 65 -30.20 -26.23 -0.88
CA ASN A 65 -29.53 -27.50 -0.58
C ASN A 65 -28.64 -27.58 0.67
N GLY A 66 -28.85 -26.76 1.71
CA GLY A 66 -28.19 -26.95 3.02
C GLY A 66 -26.65 -26.80 3.03
N ASN A 67 -26.03 -26.62 1.86
CA ASN A 67 -24.60 -26.43 1.68
C ASN A 67 -24.24 -24.97 1.93
N ARG A 68 -24.07 -24.62 3.21
CA ARG A 68 -23.48 -23.33 3.62
C ARG A 68 -21.99 -23.31 3.24
N LYS A 69 -21.68 -23.07 1.97
CA LYS A 69 -20.30 -22.83 1.53
C LYS A 69 -19.80 -21.54 2.19
N LYS A 70 -18.69 -21.62 2.91
CA LYS A 70 -18.05 -20.44 3.50
C LYS A 70 -17.51 -19.56 2.37
N VAL A 71 -17.75 -18.25 2.47
CA VAL A 71 -17.20 -17.25 1.55
C VAL A 71 -15.75 -16.95 1.97
N ARG A 72 -14.82 -17.00 1.02
CA ARG A 72 -13.45 -16.53 1.25
C ARG A 72 -13.44 -15.02 1.12
N LEU A 73 -12.98 -14.33 2.16
CA LEU A 73 -12.82 -12.88 2.15
C LEU A 73 -11.43 -12.51 1.63
N ALA A 74 -11.32 -11.34 1.02
CA ALA A 74 -10.07 -10.71 0.61
C ALA A 74 -9.95 -9.36 1.34
N GLY A 75 -8.80 -8.68 1.19
CA GLY A 75 -8.55 -7.39 1.82
C GLY A 75 -7.82 -7.45 3.17
N TYR A 76 -7.20 -8.58 3.51
CA TYR A 76 -6.30 -8.67 4.66
C TYR A 76 -4.85 -8.90 4.21
N GLY A 77 -3.90 -8.35 4.97
CA GLY A 77 -2.49 -8.67 4.86
C GLY A 77 -2.12 -9.83 5.80
N VAL A 78 -1.10 -10.61 5.42
CA VAL A 78 -0.48 -11.60 6.30
C VAL A 78 0.95 -11.16 6.53
N GLU A 79 1.34 -11.03 7.80
CA GLU A 79 2.71 -10.74 8.18
C GLU A 79 3.33 -11.93 8.92
N LEU A 80 4.64 -12.10 8.74
CA LEU A 80 5.45 -13.05 9.49
C LEU A 80 6.46 -12.26 10.32
N GLN A 81 6.17 -12.09 11.60
CA GLN A 81 7.05 -11.37 12.50
C GLN A 81 8.16 -12.27 13.02
N ILE A 82 9.39 -11.77 12.93
CA ILE A 82 10.56 -12.44 13.51
C ILE A 82 10.59 -12.14 15.01
N LYS A 83 10.24 -13.12 15.84
CA LYS A 83 10.15 -12.96 17.30
C LYS A 83 11.51 -12.83 18.00
N SER A 84 12.56 -13.43 17.44
CA SER A 84 13.91 -13.44 18.03
C SER A 84 14.87 -12.64 17.15
N THR A 85 14.85 -11.33 17.31
CA THR A 85 15.84 -10.39 16.72
C THR A 85 16.95 -10.01 17.71
N GLU A 86 16.86 -10.51 18.95
CA GLU A 86 17.47 -9.94 20.15
C GLU A 86 18.94 -10.29 20.42
N TYR A 87 19.64 -10.97 19.51
CA TYR A 87 21.02 -11.40 19.80
C TYR A 87 22.14 -10.55 19.19
N LYS A 88 21.88 -9.63 18.26
CA LYS A 88 22.97 -9.12 17.39
C LYS A 88 22.83 -7.67 16.91
N ALA A 89 22.48 -6.73 17.78
CA ALA A 89 23.16 -5.43 17.72
C ALA A 89 24.43 -5.59 18.57
N THR A 90 25.46 -6.23 18.02
CA THR A 90 26.77 -6.26 18.67
C THR A 90 27.19 -4.81 18.86
N ASP A 91 27.25 -4.39 20.12
CA ASP A 91 27.82 -3.14 20.58
C ASP A 91 29.17 -2.90 19.87
N ASP A 92 29.24 -1.85 19.04
CA ASP A 92 30.40 -1.48 18.23
C ASP A 92 31.64 -1.12 19.08
N SER A 93 31.48 -1.05 20.42
CA SER A 93 32.56 -0.80 21.37
C SER A 93 33.63 -1.91 21.42
N LYS A 94 33.35 -3.12 20.90
CA LYS A 94 34.31 -4.25 20.92
C LYS A 94 34.92 -4.61 19.56
N ILE A 95 34.38 -4.15 18.44
CA ILE A 95 34.79 -4.61 17.09
C ILE A 95 35.92 -3.73 16.50
N ARG A 96 36.22 -2.56 17.09
CA ARG A 96 37.40 -1.78 16.70
C ARG A 96 38.73 -2.51 16.99
N ASP A 97 38.75 -3.46 17.93
CA ASP A 97 39.94 -4.26 18.23
C ASP A 97 40.15 -5.43 17.26
N ASP A 98 39.10 -5.95 16.63
CA ASP A 98 39.21 -7.09 15.69
C ASP A 98 39.74 -6.70 14.31
N GLN A 99 39.71 -5.40 13.94
CA GLN A 99 40.37 -4.93 12.72
C GLN A 99 41.90 -4.74 12.90
N MET A 100 42.41 -4.73 14.13
CA MET A 100 43.86 -4.67 14.38
C MET A 100 44.49 -6.02 14.72
N ASN A 101 43.70 -7.04 15.11
CA ASN A 101 44.20 -8.37 15.46
C ASN A 101 44.03 -9.44 14.36
N ALA A 102 43.69 -9.06 13.13
CA ALA A 102 43.64 -9.99 11.99
C ALA A 102 45.02 -10.27 11.34
N THR A 103 46.12 -10.02 12.05
CA THR A 103 47.50 -10.32 11.60
C THR A 103 48.24 -11.32 12.48
N SER A 104 47.63 -11.91 13.51
CA SER A 104 48.30 -12.93 14.33
C SER A 104 47.32 -13.88 15.02
N GLY A 105 46.97 -14.98 14.34
CA GLY A 105 46.19 -16.07 14.91
C GLY A 105 46.22 -17.30 14.00
N ASP A 106 46.98 -18.31 14.40
CA ASP A 106 47.21 -19.58 13.70
C ASP A 106 45.99 -20.51 13.83
N ASP A 107 44.97 -20.34 12.99
CA ASP A 107 43.79 -21.23 12.93
C ASP A 107 43.77 -22.06 11.63
N LYS A 108 44.53 -23.16 11.65
CA LYS A 108 44.65 -24.13 10.53
C LYS A 108 43.45 -25.08 10.38
N GLN A 109 42.29 -24.82 10.99
CA GLN A 109 41.17 -25.77 10.99
C GLN A 109 39.83 -25.27 10.44
N GLU A 110 39.69 -24.02 9.98
CA GLU A 110 38.42 -23.51 9.41
C GLU A 110 38.55 -22.95 7.98
N GLU A 111 39.10 -23.73 7.04
CA GLU A 111 39.16 -23.34 5.62
C GLU A 111 38.37 -24.23 4.64
N GLN A 112 37.46 -25.06 5.16
CA GLN A 112 36.40 -25.67 4.34
C GLN A 112 35.10 -24.87 4.45
N VAL A 113 34.77 -24.12 3.40
CA VAL A 113 33.47 -23.46 3.25
C VAL A 113 32.73 -24.14 2.10
N HIS A 114 31.57 -24.74 2.38
CA HIS A 114 30.73 -25.46 1.39
C HIS A 114 31.48 -26.45 0.48
N GLY A 115 32.48 -27.16 1.02
CA GLY A 115 33.25 -28.17 0.29
C GLY A 115 34.47 -27.64 -0.47
N PHE A 116 34.75 -26.34 -0.42
CA PHE A 116 35.97 -25.73 -0.98
C PHE A 116 37.04 -25.56 0.09
N ILE A 117 38.26 -26.00 -0.20
CA ILE A 117 39.44 -25.79 0.66
C ILE A 117 40.18 -24.54 0.16
N PHE A 118 39.93 -23.41 0.83
CA PHE A 118 40.46 -22.11 0.38
C PHE A 118 41.98 -21.98 0.54
N SER A 119 42.59 -22.73 1.46
CA SER A 119 44.05 -22.82 1.64
C SER A 119 44.72 -23.28 0.35
N LYS A 120 44.26 -24.42 -0.18
CA LYS A 120 44.80 -25.02 -1.41
C LYS A 120 44.53 -24.16 -2.62
N LEU A 121 43.38 -23.47 -2.68
CA LEU A 121 43.05 -22.58 -3.79
C LEU A 121 43.96 -21.35 -3.83
N LYS A 122 44.29 -20.78 -2.66
CA LYS A 122 45.24 -19.67 -2.54
C LYS A 122 46.67 -20.06 -2.92
N ASP A 123 47.06 -21.30 -2.59
CA ASP A 123 48.36 -21.87 -2.97
C ASP A 123 48.47 -22.14 -4.47
N LEU A 124 47.38 -22.61 -5.10
CA LEU A 124 47.34 -22.94 -6.53
C LEU A 124 47.20 -21.70 -7.44
N HIS A 125 46.56 -20.64 -6.95
CA HIS A 125 46.31 -19.42 -7.71
C HIS A 125 46.70 -18.16 -6.92
N PRO A 126 48.01 -17.89 -6.76
CA PRO A 126 48.50 -16.71 -6.03
C PRO A 126 48.08 -15.38 -6.68
N ASP A 127 47.87 -15.36 -8.00
CA ASP A 127 47.46 -14.15 -8.73
C ASP A 127 46.00 -13.74 -8.46
N LYS A 128 45.16 -14.66 -7.94
CA LYS A 128 43.71 -14.47 -7.78
C LYS A 128 43.23 -14.47 -6.32
N GLN A 129 44.12 -14.14 -5.40
CA GLN A 129 43.79 -14.14 -3.96
C GLN A 129 42.64 -13.20 -3.61
N SER A 130 42.51 -12.04 -4.28
CA SER A 130 41.39 -11.11 -4.06
C SER A 130 40.04 -11.73 -4.43
N GLU A 131 39.94 -12.31 -5.63
CA GLU A 131 38.71 -12.94 -6.13
C GLU A 131 38.33 -14.17 -5.28
N LEU A 132 39.31 -14.94 -4.81
CA LEU A 132 39.09 -16.08 -3.92
C LEU A 132 38.58 -15.64 -2.54
N ASN A 133 39.06 -14.52 -2.02
CA ASN A 133 38.53 -13.94 -0.79
C ASN A 133 37.10 -13.44 -1.01
N ASP A 134 36.80 -12.77 -2.13
CA ASP A 134 35.44 -12.33 -2.47
C ASP A 134 34.49 -13.53 -2.60
N TYR A 135 34.92 -14.61 -3.25
CA TYR A 135 34.13 -15.84 -3.37
C TYR A 135 33.90 -16.53 -2.01
N ARG A 136 34.92 -16.56 -1.13
CA ARG A 136 34.76 -17.05 0.25
C ARG A 136 33.72 -16.25 1.01
N THR A 137 33.77 -14.92 0.91
CA THR A 137 32.77 -14.05 1.55
C THR A 137 31.37 -14.28 0.97
N TYR A 138 31.25 -14.51 -0.34
CA TYR A 138 29.98 -14.86 -0.97
C TYR A 138 29.41 -16.18 -0.44
N LEU A 139 30.23 -17.22 -0.27
CA LEU A 139 29.77 -18.52 0.24
C LEU A 139 29.37 -18.46 1.73
N LEU A 140 30.13 -17.75 2.56
CA LEU A 140 29.76 -17.52 3.96
C LEU A 140 28.44 -16.73 4.05
N ASP A 141 28.24 -15.77 3.14
CA ASP A 141 27.02 -14.97 3.08
C ASP A 141 25.80 -15.74 2.58
N GLY A 142 25.99 -16.70 1.67
CA GLY A 142 24.92 -17.57 1.18
C GLY A 142 24.47 -18.62 2.20
N SER A 143 25.27 -18.87 3.24
CA SER A 143 25.01 -19.92 4.25
C SER A 143 23.97 -19.50 5.30
N ASP A 144 23.80 -18.21 5.57
CA ASP A 144 22.80 -17.68 6.50
C ASP A 144 22.27 -16.30 6.06
N PRO A 145 21.13 -16.25 5.34
CA PRO A 145 20.53 -14.98 4.90
C PRO A 145 19.99 -14.13 6.05
N MET A 146 19.84 -14.70 7.26
CA MET A 146 19.34 -14.01 8.45
C MET A 146 20.46 -13.60 9.42
N SER A 147 21.72 -13.76 9.01
CA SER A 147 22.87 -13.28 9.75
C SER A 147 22.80 -11.75 9.94
N PRO A 148 23.11 -11.23 11.13
CA PRO A 148 22.85 -9.85 11.50
C PRO A 148 23.70 -8.85 10.70
N LEU A 149 23.16 -7.65 10.56
CA LEU A 149 23.85 -6.52 9.98
C LEU A 149 24.47 -5.64 11.06
N LYS A 150 25.59 -4.98 10.72
CA LYS A 150 26.19 -3.97 11.59
C LYS A 150 25.35 -2.69 11.57
N ALA A 151 25.40 -1.91 12.65
CA ALA A 151 24.57 -0.69 12.79
C ALA A 151 24.76 0.30 11.63
N TRP A 152 26.00 0.53 11.21
CA TRP A 152 26.32 1.42 10.08
C TRP A 152 25.80 0.90 8.72
N GLN A 153 25.65 -0.41 8.55
CA GLN A 153 25.10 -1.00 7.33
C GLN A 153 23.58 -0.81 7.22
N MET A 154 22.90 -0.63 8.36
CA MET A 154 21.46 -0.41 8.40
C MET A 154 21.05 1.02 8.05
N GLN A 155 21.93 2.00 8.28
CA GLN A 155 21.61 3.43 8.11
C GLN A 155 21.31 3.81 6.65
N ASP A 156 22.06 3.24 5.70
CA ASP A 156 21.93 3.56 4.27
C ASP A 156 20.99 2.60 3.51
N LEU A 157 20.37 1.65 4.22
CA LEU A 157 19.63 0.55 3.61
C LEU A 157 18.40 1.01 2.83
N SER A 158 17.69 2.02 3.34
CA SER A 158 16.53 2.62 2.65
C SER A 158 16.94 3.27 1.32
N LEU A 159 18.07 3.98 1.32
CA LEU A 159 18.62 4.65 0.15
C LEU A 159 19.10 3.62 -0.89
N GLN A 160 19.75 2.55 -0.43
CA GLN A 160 20.16 1.42 -1.27
C GLN A 160 18.97 0.70 -1.90
N CYS A 161 17.86 0.52 -1.17
CA CYS A 161 16.63 -0.05 -1.71
C CYS A 161 16.05 0.83 -2.83
N ALA A 162 15.95 2.14 -2.59
CA ALA A 162 15.44 3.09 -3.57
C ALA A 162 16.32 3.11 -4.83
N TYR A 163 17.65 3.16 -4.65
CA TYR A 163 18.61 3.11 -5.74
C TYR A 163 18.50 1.82 -6.55
N ARG A 164 18.38 0.66 -5.88
CA ARG A 164 18.21 -0.66 -6.52
C ARG A 164 16.94 -0.71 -7.38
N ALA A 165 15.82 -0.16 -6.90
CA ALA A 165 14.56 -0.13 -7.64
C ALA A 165 14.63 0.81 -8.85
N ILE A 166 15.25 1.99 -8.70
CA ILE A 166 15.38 2.98 -9.78
C ILE A 166 16.41 2.56 -10.83
N SER A 167 17.37 1.70 -10.47
CA SER A 167 18.38 1.19 -11.40
C SER A 167 17.84 0.20 -12.43
N GLU A 168 16.59 -0.25 -12.31
CA GLU A 168 15.96 -1.13 -13.29
C GLU A 168 15.58 -0.36 -14.58
N ASN A 169 15.57 -1.06 -15.71
CA ASN A 169 15.40 -0.43 -17.02
C ASN A 169 13.96 0.04 -17.29
N THR A 170 12.97 -0.69 -16.76
CA THR A 170 11.56 -0.38 -16.97
C THR A 170 10.85 0.01 -15.68
N PRO A 171 9.86 0.93 -15.74
CA PRO A 171 9.07 1.29 -14.57
C PRO A 171 8.31 0.11 -13.93
N GLU A 172 7.92 -0.88 -14.74
CA GLU A 172 7.23 -2.08 -14.26
C GLU A 172 8.18 -2.99 -13.46
N GLU A 173 9.40 -3.19 -13.93
CA GLU A 173 10.44 -3.93 -13.20
C GLU A 173 10.84 -3.20 -11.92
N ALA A 174 10.96 -1.87 -11.96
CA ALA A 174 11.22 -1.05 -10.77
C ALA A 174 10.15 -1.26 -9.69
N PHE A 175 8.87 -1.27 -10.10
CA PHE A 175 7.76 -1.53 -9.19
C PHE A 175 7.77 -2.96 -8.64
N ASN A 176 7.98 -3.96 -9.51
CA ASN A 176 8.06 -5.36 -9.09
C ASN A 176 9.22 -5.60 -8.13
N THR A 177 10.36 -4.95 -8.35
CA THR A 177 11.51 -5.00 -7.45
C THR A 177 11.16 -4.41 -6.09
N LEU A 178 10.44 -3.28 -6.04
CA LEU A 178 9.98 -2.69 -4.79
C LEU A 178 9.00 -3.60 -4.04
N VAL A 179 8.11 -4.29 -4.75
CA VAL A 179 7.20 -5.30 -4.18
C VAL A 179 8.00 -6.49 -3.62
N GLU A 180 8.98 -7.01 -4.36
CA GLU A 180 9.80 -8.13 -3.91
C GLU A 180 10.63 -7.77 -2.66
N LEU A 181 11.26 -6.58 -2.68
CA LEU A 181 12.08 -6.09 -1.58
C LEU A 181 11.23 -5.81 -0.32
N SER A 182 10.03 -5.26 -0.46
CA SER A 182 9.13 -4.99 0.68
C SER A 182 8.57 -6.28 1.29
N GLN A 183 8.22 -7.28 0.47
CA GLN A 183 7.68 -8.56 0.97
C GLN A 183 8.73 -9.43 1.65
N ASN A 184 9.98 -9.41 1.18
CA ASN A 184 11.04 -10.31 1.65
C ASN A 184 12.22 -9.57 2.29
N PHE A 185 11.97 -8.38 2.84
CA PHE A 185 13.01 -7.45 3.28
C PHE A 185 14.08 -8.07 4.20
N PRO A 186 13.74 -8.80 5.29
CA PRO A 186 14.76 -9.34 6.19
C PRO A 186 15.76 -10.27 5.49
N SER A 187 15.29 -11.06 4.52
CA SER A 187 16.14 -11.98 3.75
C SER A 187 17.04 -11.26 2.72
N ARG A 188 16.64 -10.07 2.27
CA ARG A 188 17.33 -9.31 1.23
C ARG A 188 18.22 -8.18 1.77
N ALA A 189 18.04 -7.79 3.03
CA ALA A 189 18.76 -6.69 3.67
C ALA A 189 20.29 -6.79 3.53
N ARG A 190 20.86 -8.01 3.65
CA ARG A 190 22.30 -8.21 3.50
C ARG A 190 22.82 -7.94 2.10
N LEU A 191 22.10 -8.40 1.09
CA LEU A 191 22.47 -8.16 -0.31
C LEU A 191 22.39 -6.67 -0.65
N LEU A 192 21.37 -5.99 -0.13
CA LEU A 192 21.16 -4.56 -0.30
C LEU A 192 22.28 -3.73 0.33
N SER A 193 22.79 -4.13 1.49
CA SER A 193 23.89 -3.42 2.19
C SER A 193 25.15 -3.23 1.36
N LYS A 194 25.38 -4.08 0.35
CA LYS A 194 26.54 -4.05 -0.53
C LYS A 194 26.37 -3.16 -1.75
N VAL A 195 25.14 -2.72 -2.03
CA VAL A 195 24.85 -1.85 -3.18
C VAL A 195 25.52 -0.50 -2.94
N LYS A 196 26.46 -0.15 -3.81
CA LYS A 196 27.10 1.16 -3.81
C LYS A 196 26.14 2.15 -4.45
N VAL A 197 25.81 3.21 -3.72
CA VAL A 197 24.95 4.28 -4.22
C VAL A 197 25.81 5.43 -4.71
N ASP A 198 25.45 5.97 -5.86
CA ASP A 198 26.11 7.16 -6.39
C ASP A 198 25.86 8.40 -5.53
N SER A 199 26.87 9.26 -5.45
CA SER A 199 26.84 10.52 -4.71
C SER A 199 25.77 11.47 -5.25
N SER A 200 25.60 11.54 -6.57
CA SER A 200 24.60 12.40 -7.21
C SER A 200 23.17 12.05 -6.78
N PHE A 201 22.87 10.75 -6.67
CA PHE A 201 21.58 10.25 -6.21
C PHE A 201 21.33 10.59 -4.74
N ARG A 202 22.37 10.49 -3.90
CA ARG A 202 22.28 10.83 -2.47
C ARG A 202 21.94 12.31 -2.26
N ASP A 203 22.58 13.19 -3.01
CA ASP A 203 22.33 14.63 -2.93
C ASP A 203 20.92 14.99 -3.45
N ALA A 204 20.51 14.38 -4.57
CA ALA A 204 19.16 14.56 -5.11
C ALA A 204 18.08 14.07 -4.13
N HIS A 205 18.28 12.91 -3.49
CA HIS A 205 17.36 12.40 -2.48
C HIS A 205 17.26 13.33 -1.27
N ARG A 206 18.38 13.88 -0.79
CA ARG A 206 18.39 14.84 0.32
C ARG A 206 17.64 16.13 -0.04
N ALA A 207 17.86 16.67 -1.23
CA ALA A 207 17.14 17.86 -1.70
C ALA A 207 15.62 17.63 -1.75
N ASN A 208 15.17 16.50 -2.30
CA ASN A 208 13.75 16.15 -2.31
C ASN A 208 13.17 16.03 -0.89
N GLN A 209 13.93 15.46 0.04
CA GLN A 209 13.50 15.31 1.42
C GLN A 209 13.36 16.65 2.15
N GLU A 210 14.23 17.63 1.85
CA GLU A 210 14.12 18.98 2.37
C GLU A 210 12.88 19.70 1.84
N GLU A 211 12.59 19.57 0.54
CA GLU A 211 11.37 20.10 -0.11
C GLU A 211 10.09 19.49 0.48
N PHE A 212 10.03 18.16 0.66
CA PHE A 212 8.84 17.52 1.24
C PHE A 212 8.64 17.89 2.71
N ARG A 213 9.73 18.10 3.44
CA ARG A 213 9.67 18.55 4.83
C ARG A 213 9.18 20.00 4.94
N SER A 214 9.61 20.89 4.05
CA SER A 214 9.22 22.30 4.08
C SER A 214 7.78 22.53 3.60
N HIS A 215 7.35 21.81 2.57
CA HIS A 215 6.05 22.05 1.93
C HIS A 215 4.92 21.16 2.44
N MET A 216 5.20 19.90 2.79
CA MET A 216 4.19 18.90 3.13
C MET A 216 4.30 18.40 4.58
N GLU A 217 5.26 18.90 5.36
CA GLU A 217 5.57 18.44 6.72
C GLU A 217 5.85 16.93 6.80
N ILE A 218 6.33 16.34 5.70
CA ILE A 218 6.65 14.91 5.64
C ILE A 218 8.10 14.71 6.08
N GLU A 219 8.29 14.05 7.22
CA GLU A 219 9.61 13.70 7.74
C GLU A 219 10.18 12.41 7.14
N ALA A 220 11.48 12.20 7.37
CA ALA A 220 12.18 10.96 7.02
C ALA A 220 11.47 9.74 7.62
N GLY A 221 11.09 8.78 6.78
CA GLY A 221 10.45 7.54 7.24
C GLY A 221 8.94 7.63 7.46
N ASN A 222 8.35 8.82 7.36
CA ASN A 222 6.90 8.94 7.31
C ASN A 222 6.40 8.56 5.91
N SER A 223 5.28 7.84 5.87
CA SER A 223 4.60 7.48 4.64
C SER A 223 3.35 8.34 4.50
N ALA A 224 3.13 8.89 3.31
CA ALA A 224 1.94 9.67 2.98
C ALA A 224 1.39 9.22 1.63
N LEU A 225 0.08 9.06 1.54
CA LEU A 225 -0.61 8.73 0.30
C LEU A 225 -1.54 9.87 -0.07
N PHE A 226 -1.44 10.34 -1.32
CA PHE A 226 -2.31 11.36 -1.85
C PHE A 226 -3.06 10.79 -3.06
N ILE A 227 -4.37 11.03 -3.09
CA ILE A 227 -5.23 10.71 -4.24
C ILE A 227 -5.78 12.05 -4.75
N ASN A 228 -5.36 12.46 -5.95
CA ASN A 228 -5.72 13.76 -6.54
C ASN A 228 -5.52 14.94 -5.58
N SER A 229 -4.34 15.01 -4.96
CA SER A 229 -3.94 16.04 -3.97
C SER A 229 -4.63 15.93 -2.60
N ILE A 230 -5.52 14.96 -2.40
CA ILE A 230 -6.19 14.76 -1.10
C ILE A 230 -5.38 13.74 -0.27
N PRO A 231 -4.82 14.14 0.89
CA PRO A 231 -4.11 13.23 1.77
C PRO A 231 -5.04 12.15 2.30
N GLN A 232 -4.57 10.90 2.27
CA GLN A 232 -5.25 9.74 2.82
C GLN A 232 -4.54 9.28 4.09
N SER A 233 -5.30 9.04 5.15
CA SER A 233 -4.75 8.50 6.39
C SER A 233 -4.47 7.01 6.23
N LEU A 234 -3.19 6.64 6.24
CA LEU A 234 -2.73 5.25 6.11
C LEU A 234 -3.19 4.36 7.27
N ASP A 235 -3.42 4.91 8.46
CA ASP A 235 -3.88 4.15 9.62
C ASP A 235 -5.31 3.62 9.45
N THR A 236 -6.10 4.29 8.62
CA THR A 236 -7.52 3.99 8.40
C THR A 236 -7.80 3.37 7.04
N ILE A 237 -6.79 3.26 6.18
CA ILE A 237 -6.99 2.87 4.80
C ILE A 237 -7.13 1.34 4.68
N ASP A 238 -8.33 0.91 4.32
CA ASP A 238 -8.64 -0.47 3.93
C ASP A 238 -8.90 -0.51 2.42
N LEU A 239 -8.77 -1.67 1.79
CA LEU A 239 -9.09 -1.92 0.39
C LEU A 239 -10.50 -1.40 0.04
N TYR A 240 -11.47 -1.59 0.93
CA TYR A 240 -12.84 -1.13 0.72
C TYR A 240 -12.97 0.39 0.83
N VAL A 241 -12.25 1.01 1.77
CA VAL A 241 -12.23 2.47 1.93
C VAL A 241 -11.58 3.10 0.71
N LEU A 242 -10.42 2.58 0.28
CA LEU A 242 -9.72 3.01 -0.92
C LEU A 242 -10.61 2.87 -2.17
N LEU A 243 -11.31 1.74 -2.32
CA LEU A 243 -12.22 1.53 -3.43
C LEU A 243 -13.34 2.59 -3.46
N ASN A 244 -13.93 2.89 -2.30
CA ASN A 244 -14.97 3.92 -2.21
C ASN A 244 -14.43 5.31 -2.55
N VAL A 245 -13.22 5.65 -2.10
CA VAL A 245 -12.55 6.91 -2.46
C VAL A 245 -12.36 6.99 -3.98
N LEU A 246 -11.84 5.93 -4.60
CA LEU A 246 -11.64 5.87 -6.05
C LEU A 246 -12.95 5.95 -6.85
N LEU A 247 -14.02 5.31 -6.37
CA LEU A 247 -15.33 5.37 -7.02
C LEU A 247 -15.93 6.77 -6.94
N ASN A 248 -15.85 7.42 -5.78
CA ASN A 248 -16.33 8.78 -5.59
C ASN A 248 -15.53 9.77 -6.46
N GLU A 249 -14.21 9.59 -6.51
CA GLU A 249 -13.33 10.41 -7.32
C GLU A 249 -13.60 10.21 -8.82
N GLY A 250 -13.80 8.96 -9.26
CA GLY A 250 -14.18 8.63 -10.63
C GLY A 250 -15.50 9.31 -11.05
N GLN A 251 -16.52 9.28 -10.18
CA GLN A 251 -17.78 9.98 -10.42
C GLN A 251 -17.59 11.51 -10.48
N MET A 252 -16.72 12.07 -9.63
CA MET A 252 -16.42 13.50 -9.68
C MET A 252 -15.73 13.89 -10.99
N MET A 253 -14.75 13.11 -11.42
CA MET A 253 -14.06 13.31 -12.70
C MET A 253 -15.01 13.20 -13.89
N GLU A 254 -15.94 12.24 -13.86
CA GLU A 254 -16.96 12.08 -14.90
C GLU A 254 -17.88 13.30 -14.95
N ARG A 255 -18.32 13.82 -13.80
CA ARG A 255 -19.14 15.04 -13.73
C ARG A 255 -18.41 16.28 -14.27
N LEU A 256 -17.13 16.46 -13.91
CA LEU A 256 -16.32 17.56 -14.46
C LEU A 256 -16.17 17.42 -15.97
N HIS A 257 -16.01 16.20 -16.47
CA HIS A 257 -15.96 15.94 -17.90
C HIS A 257 -17.30 16.25 -18.60
N MET A 258 -18.43 15.91 -17.98
CA MET A 258 -19.78 16.26 -18.49
C MET A 258 -20.01 17.78 -18.60
N ILE A 259 -19.33 18.58 -17.77
CA ILE A 259 -19.36 20.05 -17.82
C ILE A 259 -18.48 20.60 -18.96
N GLY A 260 -17.70 19.74 -19.64
CA GLY A 260 -16.82 20.12 -20.75
C GLY A 260 -15.38 20.43 -20.32
N LEU A 261 -14.99 20.10 -19.08
CA LEU A 261 -13.60 20.21 -18.65
C LEU A 261 -12.78 19.07 -19.26
N ASN A 262 -11.74 19.44 -20.00
CA ASN A 262 -10.73 18.51 -20.50
C ASN A 262 -9.80 18.07 -19.37
N LYS A 263 -9.16 16.91 -19.55
CA LYS A 263 -8.22 16.33 -18.56
C LYS A 263 -7.14 17.31 -18.09
N THR A 264 -6.63 18.15 -18.99
CA THR A 264 -5.62 19.18 -18.68
C THR A 264 -6.17 20.25 -17.74
N HIS A 265 -7.37 20.75 -18.00
CA HIS A 265 -8.04 21.73 -17.14
C HIS A 265 -8.38 21.14 -15.79
N THR A 266 -8.87 19.89 -15.76
CA THR A 266 -9.17 19.19 -14.50
C THR A 266 -7.91 19.00 -13.67
N ARG A 267 -6.79 18.59 -14.28
CA ARG A 267 -5.52 18.46 -13.58
C ARG A 267 -5.06 19.81 -13.02
N GLN A 268 -5.09 20.88 -13.82
CA GLN A 268 -4.73 22.23 -13.35
C GLN A 268 -5.60 22.69 -12.18
N LEU A 269 -6.90 22.39 -12.21
CA LEU A 269 -7.82 22.73 -11.13
C LEU A 269 -7.53 21.95 -9.85
N LEU A 270 -7.16 20.67 -9.96
CA LEU A 270 -6.81 19.81 -8.81
C LEU A 270 -5.40 20.08 -8.25
N THR A 271 -4.48 20.57 -9.08
CA THR A 271 -3.12 20.91 -8.66
C THR A 271 -2.99 22.35 -8.18
N ASN A 272 -3.93 23.23 -8.55
CA ASN A 272 -4.00 24.53 -7.93
C ASN A 272 -4.41 24.31 -6.48
N GLU A 273 -3.44 24.48 -5.58
CA GLU A 273 -3.76 24.74 -4.19
C GLU A 273 -4.62 26.00 -4.19
N LEU A 274 -5.94 25.81 -4.06
CA LEU A 274 -6.78 26.85 -3.52
C LEU A 274 -6.19 27.09 -2.14
N ASN A 275 -5.34 28.11 -2.06
CA ASN A 275 -4.84 28.65 -0.82
C ASN A 275 -6.06 29.28 -0.14
N ILE A 276 -6.94 28.41 0.37
CA ILE A 276 -8.02 28.75 1.27
C ILE A 276 -7.27 29.05 2.55
N GLN A 277 -6.66 30.25 2.58
CA GLN A 277 -6.26 30.87 3.81
C GLN A 277 -7.43 30.64 4.76
N SER A 278 -7.15 30.11 5.94
CA SER A 278 -8.12 30.06 7.02
C SER A 278 -8.51 31.51 7.29
N ILE A 279 -9.56 31.98 6.60
CA ILE A 279 -10.15 33.28 6.84
C ILE A 279 -10.68 33.15 8.26
N ASN A 280 -9.91 33.65 9.21
CA ASN A 280 -10.37 33.81 10.58
C ASN A 280 -11.55 34.76 10.50
N TYR A 281 -12.77 34.21 10.58
CA TYR A 281 -13.99 35.00 10.59
C TYR A 281 -13.97 35.85 11.85
N ILE A 282 -13.68 37.14 11.70
CA ILE A 282 -13.80 38.10 12.78
C ILE A 282 -15.29 38.47 12.86
N LEU A 283 -15.96 38.00 13.91
CA LEU A 283 -17.32 38.39 14.24
C LEU A 283 -17.29 39.76 14.95
N ASP A 284 -17.85 40.79 14.31
CA ASP A 284 -18.02 42.09 14.94
C ASP A 284 -19.18 42.04 15.93
N PHE A 285 -18.86 42.12 17.23
CA PHE A 285 -19.83 42.08 18.33
C PHE A 285 -20.26 43.48 18.80
N ARG A 286 -19.88 44.54 18.09
CA ARG A 286 -20.26 45.91 18.47
C ARG A 286 -21.73 46.17 18.15
N HIS A 287 -22.48 46.70 19.12
CA HIS A 287 -23.83 47.19 18.89
C HIS A 287 -23.81 48.37 17.90
N PRO A 288 -24.71 48.42 16.91
CA PRO A 288 -24.87 49.60 16.07
C PRO A 288 -25.44 50.72 16.96
N SER A 289 -24.59 51.69 17.30
CA SER A 289 -24.96 52.94 17.98
C SER A 289 -25.76 53.86 17.08
#